data_AF-A0A660VM66-F1
#
_entry.id   AF-A0A660VM66-F1
#
_cell.length_a   1.000
_cell.length_b   1.000
_cell.length_c   1.000
_cell.angle_alpha   90.00
_cell.angle_beta   90.00
_cell.angle_gamma   90.00
#
_symmetry.space_group_name_H-M   'P 1'
#
loop_
_entity.id
_entity.type
_entity.pdbx_description
1 polymer ?
#
loop_
_entity_poly.entity_id
_entity_poly.type
_entity_poly.pdbx_seq_one_letter_code
_entity_poly.pdbx_strand_id
1 'polypeptide(L)'
;MRLWLCVTLAVWLGMVVTVGCGGGERRSRSKSSRWKRLQREAQEYCKRGDESLRKALRRKEENGQTAADPYFRDAREYFRRALGIYEELNRRFRGKFRPMIKEIQDRLYTINKESGFSG
;
A
#
# COMPACT_ATOMS: atom_id res chain seq x y z
N MET A 1 39.77 7.04 -52.07
CA MET A 1 41.01 7.39 -51.34
C MET A 1 40.60 7.55 -49.87
N ARG A 2 40.51 6.54 -48.99
CA ARG A 2 41.40 5.45 -48.54
C ARG A 2 42.78 5.92 -48.08
N LEU A 3 43.09 5.56 -46.82
CA LEU A 3 44.37 5.60 -46.10
C LEU A 3 44.60 6.96 -45.41
N TRP A 4 44.95 7.12 -44.14
CA TRP A 4 45.59 6.33 -43.09
C TRP A 4 45.53 7.26 -41.82
N LEU A 5 45.65 6.90 -40.54
CA LEU A 5 46.39 5.86 -39.84
C LEU A 5 46.02 5.97 -38.35
N CYS A 6 45.77 4.84 -37.72
CA CYS A 6 45.85 4.68 -36.27
C CYS A 6 47.31 4.71 -35.81
N VAL A 7 47.68 5.63 -34.91
CA VAL A 7 48.94 5.69 -34.16
C VAL A 7 48.61 6.54 -32.91
N THR A 8 48.74 6.17 -31.64
CA THR A 8 49.33 5.01 -30.95
C THR A 8 48.88 5.03 -29.49
N LEU A 9 48.73 3.85 -28.91
CA LEU A 9 48.84 3.55 -27.48
C LEU A 9 50.10 4.15 -26.83
N ALA A 10 49.95 4.83 -25.69
CA ALA A 10 50.94 4.89 -24.60
C ALA A 10 50.18 5.25 -23.30
N VAL A 11 49.85 4.25 -22.47
CA VAL A 11 50.61 3.85 -21.26
C VAL A 11 50.53 4.94 -20.18
N TRP A 12 49.57 4.79 -19.25
CA TRP A 12 49.78 4.25 -17.89
C TRP A 12 50.55 5.23 -16.99
N LEU A 13 49.86 5.77 -15.97
CA LEU A 13 50.29 5.77 -14.56
C LEU A 13 49.42 6.73 -13.72
N GLY A 14 48.77 6.16 -12.70
CA GLY A 14 48.55 6.84 -11.43
C GLY A 14 47.44 7.88 -11.36
N MET A 15 46.21 7.44 -11.08
CA MET A 15 45.30 8.23 -10.24
C MET A 15 44.65 7.33 -9.19
N VAL A 16 45.31 7.34 -8.02
CA VAL A 16 44.75 7.35 -6.67
C VAL A 16 43.26 7.01 -6.58
N VAL A 17 42.96 5.89 -5.94
CA VAL A 17 41.63 5.60 -5.37
C VAL A 17 41.43 6.58 -4.21
N THR A 18 41.00 7.80 -4.50
CA THR A 18 40.42 8.67 -3.50
C THR A 18 39.01 8.14 -3.23
N VAL A 19 38.87 7.47 -2.09
CA VAL A 19 37.59 7.24 -1.42
C VAL A 19 37.06 8.61 -1.00
N GLY A 20 36.50 9.32 -1.97
CA GLY A 20 36.05 10.70 -1.84
C GLY A 20 34.60 10.80 -2.24
N CYS A 21 33.72 10.60 -1.26
CA CYS A 21 32.42 11.27 -1.14
C CYS A 21 31.70 11.55 -2.48
N GLY A 22 31.35 10.50 -3.23
CA GLY A 22 30.27 10.57 -4.21
C GLY A 22 28.99 10.87 -3.43
N GLY A 23 28.37 12.02 -3.56
CA GLY A 23 27.98 12.58 -4.85
C GLY A 23 26.55 12.16 -5.08
N GLY A 24 25.63 12.98 -4.56
CA GLY A 24 24.28 13.06 -5.09
C GLY A 24 23.34 11.92 -4.70
N GLU A 25 22.78 12.00 -3.50
CA GLU A 25 21.32 11.93 -3.46
C GLU A 25 20.83 12.88 -2.40
N ARG A 26 20.53 14.12 -2.82
CA ARG A 26 19.68 15.01 -2.03
C ARG A 26 18.40 14.24 -1.76
N ARG A 27 18.32 13.61 -0.58
CA ARG A 27 17.11 12.96 -0.06
C ARG A 27 16.00 13.98 -0.18
N SER A 28 15.21 13.90 -1.25
CA SER A 28 13.87 14.42 -1.29
C SER A 28 13.03 13.57 -0.34
N ARG A 29 13.30 13.71 0.96
CA ARG A 29 12.51 13.22 2.10
C ARG A 29 11.19 14.00 2.25
N SER A 30 10.76 14.63 1.16
CA SER A 30 9.66 15.57 1.07
C SER A 30 8.50 14.86 0.36
N LYS A 31 7.40 14.64 1.07
CA LYS A 31 6.10 14.15 0.56
C LYS A 31 6.01 12.70 0.04
N SER A 32 7.04 12.13 -0.58
CA SER A 32 7.01 10.75 -1.12
C SER A 32 6.86 9.66 -0.05
N SER A 33 7.39 9.90 1.15
CA SER A 33 7.30 8.95 2.27
C SER A 33 5.93 8.95 2.97
N ARG A 34 5.27 10.10 3.08
CA ARG A 34 4.02 10.24 3.85
C ARG A 34 2.86 9.48 3.20
N TRP A 35 2.66 9.60 1.90
CA TRP A 35 1.57 8.88 1.22
C TRP A 35 1.82 7.36 1.21
N LYS A 36 3.08 6.92 1.13
CA LYS A 36 3.44 5.49 1.27
C LYS A 36 3.14 4.96 2.66
N ARG A 37 3.34 5.78 3.71
CA ARG A 37 2.94 5.42 5.09
C ARG A 37 1.42 5.29 5.20
N LEU A 38 0.67 6.26 4.69
CA LEU A 38 -0.80 6.19 4.66
C LEU A 38 -1.30 4.96 3.90
N GLN A 39 -0.69 4.65 2.75
CA GLN A 39 -1.05 3.45 1.99
C GLN A 39 -0.80 2.18 2.81
N ARG A 40 0.35 2.06 3.48
CA ARG A 40 0.64 0.90 4.35
C ARG A 40 -0.33 0.81 5.52
N GLU A 41 -0.67 1.94 6.13
CA GLU A 41 -1.64 2.01 7.22
C GLU A 41 -3.02 1.53 6.75
N ALA A 42 -3.48 1.99 5.58
CA ALA A 42 -4.73 1.52 4.99
C ALA A 42 -4.69 0.01 4.67
N GLN A 43 -3.57 -0.51 4.18
CA GLN A 43 -3.38 -1.95 3.96
C GLN A 43 -3.43 -2.74 5.27
N GLU A 44 -2.84 -2.22 6.35
CA GLU A 44 -2.89 -2.85 7.67
C GLU A 44 -4.33 -2.89 8.21
N TYR A 45 -5.09 -1.81 8.04
CA TYR A 45 -6.50 -1.80 8.38
C TYR A 45 -7.30 -2.81 7.54
N CYS A 46 -7.07 -2.91 6.22
CA CYS A 46 -7.72 -3.95 5.40
C CYS A 46 -7.39 -5.35 5.92
N LYS A 47 -6.12 -5.62 6.25
CA LYS A 47 -5.71 -6.93 6.78
C LYS A 47 -6.42 -7.27 8.08
N ARG A 48 -6.49 -6.32 9.03
CA ARG A 48 -7.21 -6.53 10.30
C ARG A 48 -8.72 -6.69 10.07
N GLY A 49 -9.28 -5.92 9.13
CA GLY A 49 -10.68 -6.05 8.71
C GLY A 49 -10.99 -7.44 8.17
N ASP A 50 -10.11 -7.98 7.33
CA ASP A 50 -10.22 -9.33 6.76
C ASP A 50 -10.15 -10.42 7.84
N GLU A 51 -9.20 -10.29 8.78
CA GLU A 51 -9.05 -11.22 9.91
C GLU A 51 -10.31 -11.21 10.80
N SER A 52 -10.82 -10.03 11.15
CA SER A 52 -12.06 -9.88 11.92
C SER A 52 -13.27 -10.43 11.16
N LEU A 53 -13.39 -10.16 9.87
CA LEU A 53 -14.48 -10.68 9.04
C LEU A 53 -14.47 -12.21 8.98
N ARG A 54 -13.30 -12.81 8.74
CA ARG A 54 -13.17 -14.28 8.72
C ARG A 54 -13.54 -14.88 10.07
N LYS A 55 -13.13 -14.25 11.17
CA LYS A 55 -13.49 -14.68 12.54
C LYS A 55 -14.99 -14.53 12.80
N ALA A 56 -15.61 -13.46 12.31
CA ALA A 56 -17.06 -13.24 12.41
C ALA A 56 -17.83 -14.35 11.70
N LEU A 57 -17.50 -14.61 10.44
CA LEU A 57 -18.15 -15.65 9.63
C LEU A 57 -18.03 -17.03 10.30
N ARG A 58 -16.83 -17.37 10.77
CA ARG A 58 -16.61 -18.62 11.52
C ARG A 58 -17.45 -18.69 12.80
N ARG A 59 -17.47 -17.62 13.59
CA ARG A 59 -18.26 -17.58 14.84
C ARG A 59 -19.76 -17.63 14.59
N LYS A 60 -20.23 -17.06 13.47
CA LYS A 60 -21.62 -17.11 13.03
C LYS A 60 -22.05 -18.54 12.73
N GLU A 61 -21.20 -19.26 12.00
CA GLU A 61 -21.44 -20.67 11.66
C GLU A 61 -21.40 -21.58 12.89
N GLU A 62 -20.43 -21.37 13.79
CA GLU A 62 -20.23 -22.23 14.97
C GLU A 62 -21.18 -21.92 16.14
N ASN A 63 -21.50 -20.64 16.39
CA ASN A 63 -22.13 -20.18 17.63
C ASN A 63 -23.33 -19.24 17.40
N GLY A 64 -23.71 -18.99 16.14
CA GLY A 64 -24.81 -18.10 15.78
C GLY A 64 -24.44 -16.61 15.69
N GLN A 65 -25.43 -15.80 15.29
CA GLN A 65 -25.24 -14.39 14.91
C GLN A 65 -24.72 -13.53 16.07
N THR A 66 -25.28 -13.64 17.27
CA THR A 66 -24.90 -12.83 18.43
C THR A 66 -23.41 -12.96 18.79
N ALA A 67 -22.83 -14.15 18.62
CA ALA A 67 -21.41 -14.38 18.87
C ALA A 67 -20.50 -13.77 17.78
N ALA A 68 -21.04 -13.52 16.58
CA ALA A 68 -20.33 -12.97 15.44
C ALA A 68 -20.41 -11.43 15.37
N ASP A 69 -21.49 -10.83 15.89
CA ASP A 69 -21.74 -9.39 15.88
C ASP A 69 -20.55 -8.50 16.31
N PRO A 70 -19.83 -8.78 17.42
CA PRO A 70 -18.67 -7.96 17.78
C PRO A 70 -17.59 -7.98 16.70
N TYR A 71 -17.34 -9.14 16.07
CA TYR A 71 -16.34 -9.27 15.01
C TYR A 71 -16.77 -8.60 13.71
N PHE A 72 -18.06 -8.64 13.36
CA PHE A 72 -18.60 -7.88 12.24
C PHE A 72 -18.48 -6.37 12.46
N ARG A 73 -18.68 -5.90 13.70
CA ARG A 73 -18.48 -4.50 14.08
C ARG A 73 -17.01 -4.08 13.91
N ASP A 74 -16.08 -4.87 14.44
CA ASP A 74 -14.64 -4.61 14.32
C ASP A 74 -14.19 -4.59 12.86
N ALA A 75 -14.62 -5.57 12.06
CA ALA A 75 -14.31 -5.62 10.63
C ALA A 75 -14.77 -4.35 9.91
N ARG A 76 -16.01 -3.93 10.19
CA ARG A 76 -16.61 -2.72 9.59
C ARG A 76 -15.83 -1.46 9.96
N GLU A 77 -15.39 -1.35 11.21
CA GLU A 77 -14.61 -0.20 11.67
C GLU A 77 -13.26 -0.13 10.94
N TYR A 78 -12.54 -1.25 10.84
CA TYR A 78 -11.27 -1.30 10.12
C TYR A 78 -11.43 -0.95 8.63
N PHE A 79 -12.43 -1.51 7.95
CA PHE A 79 -12.68 -1.17 6.55
C PHE A 79 -13.09 0.29 6.35
N ARG A 80 -13.88 0.88 7.27
CA ARG A 80 -14.22 2.33 7.20
C ARG A 80 -12.98 3.20 7.35
N ARG A 81 -12.05 2.86 8.26
CA ARG A 81 -10.77 3.58 8.41
C ARG A 81 -9.92 3.46 7.15
N ALA A 82 -9.79 2.25 6.59
CA ALA A 82 -9.07 2.03 5.34
C ALA A 82 -9.68 2.81 4.15
N LEU A 83 -11.02 2.82 4.05
CA LEU A 83 -11.77 3.52 3.01
C LEU A 83 -11.44 5.02 3.02
N GLY A 84 -11.52 5.67 4.19
CA GLY A 84 -11.21 7.10 4.31
C GLY A 84 -9.80 7.45 3.87
N ILE A 85 -8.81 6.61 4.20
CA ILE A 85 -7.42 6.81 3.75
C ILE A 85 -7.32 6.64 2.23
N TYR A 86 -7.92 5.59 1.66
CA TYR A 86 -7.86 5.38 0.22
C TYR A 86 -8.62 6.44 -0.57
N GLU A 87 -9.71 6.99 -0.06
CA GLU A 87 -10.42 8.12 -0.67
C GLU A 87 -9.56 9.39 -0.67
N GLU A 88 -8.83 9.67 0.41
CA GLU A 88 -7.86 10.77 0.44
C GLU A 88 -6.74 10.56 -0.59
N LEU A 89 -6.15 9.36 -0.62
CA LEU A 89 -5.13 9.00 -1.62
C LEU A 89 -5.70 9.08 -3.03
N ASN A 90 -6.93 8.63 -3.26
CA ASN A 90 -7.57 8.63 -4.57
C ASN A 90 -7.80 10.04 -5.11
N ARG A 91 -8.22 10.98 -4.25
CA ARG A 91 -8.33 12.41 -4.57
C ARG A 91 -6.97 12.99 -4.97
N ARG A 92 -5.91 12.62 -4.24
CA ARG A 92 -4.55 13.11 -4.49
C ARG A 92 -3.90 12.55 -5.76
N PHE A 93 -4.20 11.30 -6.10
CA PHE A 93 -3.58 10.56 -7.22
C PHE A 93 -4.57 10.29 -8.37
N ARG A 94 -5.59 11.16 -8.53
CA ARG A 94 -6.52 11.21 -9.66
C ARG A 94 -7.10 9.83 -10.05
N GLY A 95 -7.59 9.06 -9.09
CA GLY A 95 -8.28 7.80 -9.39
C GLY A 95 -7.43 6.53 -9.27
N LYS A 96 -6.12 6.64 -8.99
CA LYS A 96 -5.22 5.47 -8.89
C LYS A 96 -5.66 4.41 -7.87
N PHE A 97 -6.41 4.81 -6.85
CA PHE A 97 -6.83 3.94 -5.74
C PHE A 97 -8.28 3.50 -5.86
N ARG A 98 -8.99 3.81 -6.96
CA ARG A 98 -10.36 3.35 -7.23
C ARG A 98 -10.56 1.84 -7.06
N PRO A 99 -9.64 0.96 -7.52
CA PRO A 99 -9.82 -0.48 -7.33
C PRO A 99 -9.88 -0.89 -5.85
N MET A 100 -8.99 -0.33 -5.01
CA MET A 100 -9.00 -0.65 -3.57
C MET A 100 -10.21 -0.06 -2.84
N ILE A 101 -10.67 1.13 -3.24
CA ILE A 101 -11.93 1.69 -2.73
C ILE A 101 -13.09 0.74 -3.03
N LYS A 102 -13.19 0.24 -4.27
CA LYS A 102 -14.24 -0.68 -4.68
C LYS A 102 -14.18 -1.98 -3.88
N GLU A 103 -12.99 -2.56 -3.71
CA GLU A 103 -12.82 -3.77 -2.91
C GLU A 103 -13.29 -3.59 -1.45
N ILE A 104 -12.95 -2.46 -0.83
CA ILE A 104 -13.39 -2.16 0.53
C ILE A 104 -14.90 -1.95 0.61
N GLN A 105 -15.51 -1.31 -0.41
CA GLN A 105 -16.96 -1.17 -0.50
C GLN A 105 -17.65 -2.53 -0.63
N ASP A 106 -17.11 -3.45 -1.44
CA ASP A 106 -17.62 -4.81 -1.59
C ASP A 106 -17.51 -5.61 -0.26
N ARG A 107 -16.41 -5.44 0.48
CA ARG A 107 -16.24 -6.01 1.83
C ARG A 107 -17.27 -5.46 2.81
N LEU A 108 -17.50 -4.15 2.81
CA LEU A 108 -18.49 -3.50 3.67
C LEU A 108 -19.93 -3.93 3.32
N TYR A 109 -20.24 -4.07 2.04
CA TYR A 109 -21.51 -4.64 1.58
C TYR A 109 -21.70 -6.07 2.09
N THR A 110 -20.66 -6.90 1.98
CA THR A 110 -20.67 -8.28 2.50
C THR A 110 -20.93 -8.29 4.01
N ILE A 111 -20.26 -7.42 4.78
CA ILE A 111 -20.51 -7.31 6.22
C ILE A 111 -21.95 -6.93 6.53
N ASN A 112 -22.53 -5.95 5.84
CA ASN A 112 -23.90 -5.54 6.11
C ASN A 112 -24.90 -6.67 5.79
N LYS A 113 -24.70 -7.37 4.67
CA LYS A 113 -25.49 -8.54 4.29
C LYS A 113 -25.36 -9.67 5.33
N GLU A 114 -24.14 -9.98 5.76
CA GLU A 114 -23.87 -11.10 6.66
C GLU A 114 -24.22 -10.80 8.12
N SER A 115 -24.16 -9.55 8.56
CA SER A 115 -24.53 -9.16 9.93
C SER A 115 -26.04 -8.97 10.13
N GLY A 116 -26.85 -9.16 9.08
CA GLY A 116 -28.29 -8.88 9.15
C GLY A 116 -28.62 -7.41 9.34
N PHE A 117 -27.62 -6.52 9.22
CA PHE A 117 -27.78 -5.07 9.36
C PHE A 117 -28.41 -4.54 8.07
N SER A 118 -29.74 -4.65 7.99
CA SER A 118 -30.54 -3.82 7.09
C SER A 118 -30.70 -2.49 7.80
N GLY A 119 -30.18 -1.41 7.20
CA GLY A 119 -30.27 -0.06 7.78
C GLY A 119 -31.71 0.36 8.05
#